data_AF-A0AAE6QHI0-F1
#
_entry.id   AF-A0AAE6QHI0-F1
#
_cell.length_a   1.000
_cell.length_b   1.000
_cell.length_c   1.000
_cell.angle_alpha   90.00
_cell.angle_beta   90.00
_cell.angle_gamma   90.00
#
_symmetry.space_group_name_H-M   'P 1'
#
loop_
_entity.id
_entity.type
_entity.pdbx_description
1 polymer ?
#
loop_
_entity_poly.entity_id
_entity_poly.type
_entity_poly.pdbx_seq_one_letter_code
_entity_poly.pdbx_strand_id
1 'polypeptide(L)'
;MKEHTIYGVEGESEDFRAAAASARRTFKFFWREMSWERRRIVQGLDLAAVKVSFATQSPDPDSPSVENMWVTDVDFDGQSLSGVLMNEPVWVSSMRAGDPVTVPLTSLNDWVYVSDDRVFGGFTIDALRSGMSAAERIAHDQAWGLDFGEAGTVMLVPPAEGKSPVCFTRTLASASDKRALDTLERLEHPMGLNAQSTVEHGLKEDPALVTDPDEEGWQMVHRETLAGNCNFVVTLLHFGADPAATNSNGHDALALARMAGWPRIIELLEGDRSNLEKAMQRPGFPAWPIGLTMAIIGAAGLYFVAMNQSTDRWGVRDEGFLSTGVFIALVWIFGQGLILCTGPWYFRLRERTPMWGKARALDLLAMLAGTLLAFFLHDHLGAYLQSV
;
A
#
# COMPACT_ATOMS: atom_id res chain seq x y z
N MET A 1 14.58 -4.87 -34.23
CA MET A 1 15.39 -4.33 -33.12
C MET A 1 15.97 -3.00 -33.56
N LYS A 2 15.42 -1.88 -33.09
CA LYS A 2 16.11 -0.60 -33.21
C LYS A 2 16.99 -0.47 -31.98
N GLU A 3 18.30 -0.50 -32.18
CA GLU A 3 19.27 -0.16 -31.14
C GLU A 3 19.03 1.31 -30.76
N HIS A 4 18.56 1.53 -29.54
CA HIS A 4 18.49 2.88 -28.98
C HIS A 4 19.89 3.26 -28.52
N THR A 5 20.54 4.12 -29.32
CA THR A 5 21.81 4.76 -28.98
C THR A 5 21.62 5.56 -27.70
N ILE A 6 22.20 5.07 -26.60
CA ILE A 6 22.38 5.86 -25.38
C ILE A 6 23.40 6.93 -25.75
N TYR A 7 22.96 8.18 -25.91
CA TYR A 7 23.85 9.31 -26.00
C TYR A 7 24.53 9.45 -24.63
N GLY A 8 25.67 8.79 -24.47
CA GLY A 8 26.60 9.12 -23.40
C GLY A 8 27.08 10.54 -23.66
N VAL A 9 26.89 11.43 -22.69
CA VAL A 9 27.54 12.74 -22.71
C VAL A 9 29.05 12.47 -22.68
N GLU A 10 29.79 12.99 -23.66
CA GLU A 10 31.25 12.96 -23.63
C GLU A 10 31.72 13.61 -22.33
N GLY A 11 32.33 12.82 -21.44
CA GLY A 11 32.85 13.28 -20.14
C GLY A 11 32.10 12.81 -18.89
N GLU A 12 30.95 12.14 -19.00
CA GLU A 12 30.27 11.57 -17.81
C GLU A 12 30.95 10.28 -17.33
N SER A 13 31.28 10.23 -16.04
CA SER A 13 31.89 9.04 -15.41
C SER A 13 30.95 7.83 -15.49
N GLU A 14 31.51 6.62 -15.52
CA GLU A 14 30.73 5.37 -15.48
C GLU A 14 29.76 5.34 -14.30
N ASP A 15 30.19 5.89 -13.16
CA ASP A 15 29.39 6.04 -11.94
C ASP A 15 28.16 6.91 -12.15
N PHE A 16 28.28 8.01 -12.91
CA PHE A 16 27.16 8.91 -13.18
C PHE A 16 26.12 8.25 -14.09
N ARG A 17 26.58 7.54 -15.12
CA ARG A 17 25.69 6.76 -16.00
C ARG A 17 24.96 5.64 -15.24
N ALA A 18 25.65 4.96 -14.33
CA ALA A 18 25.04 3.94 -13.49
C ALA A 18 23.99 4.55 -12.54
N ALA A 19 24.29 5.72 -11.97
CA ALA A 19 23.36 6.48 -11.13
C ALA A 19 22.08 6.85 -11.89
N ALA A 20 22.22 7.38 -13.11
CA ALA A 20 21.08 7.75 -13.94
C ALA A 20 20.24 6.53 -14.35
N ALA A 21 20.87 5.38 -14.61
CA ALA A 21 20.16 4.13 -14.87
C ALA A 21 19.36 3.65 -13.63
N SER A 22 19.94 3.74 -12.43
CA SER A 22 19.25 3.43 -11.17
C SER A 22 18.07 4.36 -10.91
N ALA A 23 18.23 5.67 -11.18
CA ALA A 23 17.17 6.65 -11.06
C ALA A 23 16.00 6.30 -11.98
N ARG A 24 16.25 6.06 -13.27
CA ARG A 24 15.21 5.63 -14.23
C ARG A 24 14.49 4.35 -13.79
N ARG A 25 15.24 3.34 -13.31
CA ARG A 25 14.66 2.07 -12.84
C ARG A 25 13.72 2.25 -11.64
N THR A 26 14.01 3.22 -10.78
CA THR A 26 13.28 3.46 -9.53
C THR A 26 12.30 4.62 -9.61
N PHE A 27 12.19 5.30 -10.76
CA PHE A 27 11.27 6.41 -11.00
C PHE A 27 9.81 6.09 -10.64
N LYS A 28 9.38 4.83 -10.81
CA LYS A 28 8.05 4.38 -10.40
C LYS A 28 7.72 4.67 -8.93
N PHE A 29 8.70 4.68 -8.02
CA PHE A 29 8.48 5.04 -6.62
C PHE A 29 8.19 6.54 -6.47
N PHE A 30 8.98 7.39 -7.13
CA PHE A 30 8.70 8.82 -7.22
C PHE A 30 7.29 9.08 -7.77
N TRP A 31 6.93 8.43 -8.88
CA TRP A 31 5.62 8.59 -9.48
C TRP A 31 4.49 8.13 -8.56
N ARG A 32 4.69 7.02 -7.83
CA ARG A 32 3.73 6.53 -6.84
C ARG A 32 3.48 7.58 -5.76
N GLU A 33 4.53 8.18 -5.20
CA GLU A 33 4.41 9.25 -4.19
C GLU A 33 3.70 10.48 -4.78
N MET A 34 4.10 10.94 -5.97
CA MET A 34 3.45 12.07 -6.65
C MET A 34 1.96 11.83 -6.91
N SER A 35 1.57 10.60 -7.26
CA SER A 35 0.16 10.26 -7.44
C SER A 35 -0.65 10.48 -6.15
N TRP A 36 -0.06 10.21 -4.99
CA TRP A 36 -0.70 10.40 -3.69
C TRP A 36 -0.65 11.85 -3.24
N GLU A 37 0.44 12.55 -3.51
CA GLU A 37 0.60 13.97 -3.19
C GLU A 37 -0.49 14.82 -3.86
N ARG A 38 -0.79 14.54 -5.13
CA ARG A 38 -1.87 15.22 -5.88
C ARG A 38 -3.27 15.03 -5.28
N ARG A 39 -3.48 14.00 -4.46
CA ARG A 39 -4.75 13.74 -3.79
C ARG A 39 -4.86 14.48 -2.45
N ARG A 40 -3.78 15.13 -1.98
CA ARG A 40 -3.76 15.86 -0.71
C ARG A 40 -4.29 17.28 -0.88
N ILE A 41 -5.01 17.75 0.14
CA ILE A 41 -5.44 19.14 0.25
C ILE A 41 -4.26 20.03 0.64
N VAL A 42 -3.43 19.54 1.56
CA VAL A 42 -2.20 20.20 2.01
C VAL A 42 -1.02 19.39 1.51
N GLN A 43 -0.16 20.02 0.72
CA GLN A 43 1.06 19.40 0.21
C GLN A 43 1.93 18.96 1.39
N GLY A 44 2.43 17.73 1.32
CA GLY A 44 3.37 17.19 2.30
C GLY A 44 4.79 17.04 1.76
N LEU A 45 5.01 17.24 0.45
CA LEU A 45 6.35 17.26 -0.13
C LEU A 45 6.88 18.69 -0.16
N ASP A 46 8.07 18.91 0.39
CA ASP A 46 8.73 20.22 0.36
C ASP A 46 9.34 20.52 -1.02
N LEU A 47 9.70 19.47 -1.75
CA LEU A 47 10.21 19.53 -3.12
C LEU A 47 9.86 18.22 -3.83
N ALA A 48 9.50 18.30 -5.10
CA ALA A 48 9.45 17.15 -6.01
C ALA A 48 9.88 17.58 -7.41
N ALA A 49 11.02 17.06 -7.88
CA ALA A 49 11.61 17.46 -9.14
C ALA A 49 12.29 16.28 -9.85
N VAL A 50 12.29 16.34 -11.18
CA VAL A 50 13.04 15.42 -12.04
C VAL A 50 14.12 16.17 -12.81
N LYS A 51 15.26 15.52 -13.02
CA LYS A 51 16.35 16.05 -13.84
C LYS A 51 16.32 15.39 -15.21
N VAL A 52 16.22 16.19 -16.26
CA VAL A 52 16.06 15.70 -17.64
C VAL A 52 17.09 16.32 -18.58
N SER A 53 17.53 15.56 -19.59
CA SER A 53 18.40 16.04 -20.66
C SER A 53 17.63 16.70 -21.79
N PHE A 54 18.12 17.86 -22.22
CA PHE A 54 17.70 18.54 -23.44
C PHE A 54 18.88 18.65 -24.41
N ALA A 55 18.67 18.37 -25.68
CA ALA A 55 19.71 18.50 -26.69
C ALA A 55 20.06 19.97 -26.91
N THR A 56 21.35 20.29 -26.93
CA THR A 56 21.82 21.64 -27.27
C THR A 56 22.03 21.74 -28.79
N GLN A 57 21.80 22.92 -29.33
CA GLN A 57 22.11 23.25 -30.72
C GLN A 57 22.94 24.53 -30.74
N SER A 58 24.09 24.51 -30.05
CA SER A 58 25.00 25.65 -30.01
C SER A 58 26.17 25.45 -30.97
N PRO A 59 26.57 26.48 -31.73
CA PRO A 59 27.80 26.46 -32.52
C PRO A 59 29.08 26.62 -31.67
N ASP A 60 28.94 26.84 -30.35
CA ASP A 60 30.06 26.98 -29.42
C ASP A 60 30.78 25.63 -29.21
N PRO A 61 32.10 25.54 -29.45
CA PRO A 61 32.89 24.35 -29.18
C PRO A 61 32.86 23.88 -27.71
N ASP A 62 32.60 24.80 -26.78
CA ASP A 62 32.53 24.50 -25.34
C ASP A 62 31.11 24.08 -24.89
N SER A 63 30.11 24.11 -25.78
CA SER A 63 28.76 23.67 -25.47
C SER A 63 28.70 22.15 -25.28
N PRO A 64 28.14 21.64 -24.16
CA PRO A 64 27.88 20.22 -24.02
C PRO A 64 26.84 19.78 -25.05
N SER A 65 26.82 18.50 -25.44
CA SER A 65 25.82 17.95 -26.38
C SER A 65 24.39 17.93 -25.82
N VAL A 66 24.28 17.89 -24.49
CA VAL A 66 23.01 17.99 -23.77
C VAL A 66 23.16 18.89 -22.56
N GLU A 67 22.08 19.60 -22.24
CA GLU A 67 21.95 20.37 -21.01
C GLU A 67 20.98 19.65 -20.07
N ASN A 68 21.41 19.44 -18.82
CA ASN A 68 20.60 18.76 -17.82
C ASN A 68 19.90 19.77 -16.91
N MET A 69 18.56 19.76 -16.90
CA MET A 69 17.77 20.75 -16.17
C MET A 69 16.74 20.08 -15.27
N TRP A 70 16.37 20.77 -14.18
CA TRP A 70 15.35 20.33 -13.23
C TRP A 70 13.97 20.78 -13.67
N VAL A 71 12.98 19.91 -13.49
CA VAL A 71 11.57 20.10 -13.86
C VAL A 71 10.71 19.75 -12.65
N THR A 72 9.79 20.64 -12.29
CA THR A 72 8.79 20.50 -11.22
C THR A 72 7.40 20.26 -11.81
N ASP A 73 6.37 20.13 -10.95
CA ASP A 73 4.97 19.86 -11.37
C ASP A 73 4.88 18.65 -12.31
N VAL A 74 5.64 17.62 -11.96
CA VAL A 74 5.91 16.48 -12.84
C VAL A 74 4.67 15.64 -13.03
N ASP A 75 4.36 15.35 -14.29
CA ASP A 75 3.31 14.46 -14.74
C ASP A 75 3.84 13.35 -15.65
N PHE A 76 3.16 12.21 -15.67
CA PHE A 76 3.63 11.01 -16.35
C PHE A 76 2.47 10.18 -16.87
N ASP A 77 2.47 9.94 -18.18
CA ASP A 77 1.42 9.22 -18.91
C ASP A 77 1.80 7.76 -19.24
N GLY A 78 2.91 7.27 -18.67
CA GLY A 78 3.48 5.96 -18.98
C GLY A 78 4.58 5.98 -20.04
N GLN A 79 4.72 7.05 -20.82
CA GLN A 79 5.72 7.19 -21.89
C GLN A 79 6.55 8.46 -21.76
N SER A 80 5.89 9.58 -21.54
CA SER A 80 6.45 10.93 -21.52
C SER A 80 6.28 11.56 -20.15
N LEU A 81 7.31 12.29 -19.75
CA LEU A 81 7.30 13.17 -18.60
C LEU A 81 6.95 14.58 -19.06
N SER A 82 5.97 15.18 -18.41
CA SER A 82 5.64 16.60 -18.56
C SER A 82 5.83 17.33 -17.23
N GLY A 83 5.99 18.64 -17.29
CA GLY A 83 6.15 19.47 -16.10
C GLY A 83 6.61 20.88 -16.46
N VAL A 84 7.09 21.62 -15.46
CA VAL A 84 7.52 23.02 -15.59
C VAL A 84 9.02 23.12 -15.34
N LEU A 85 9.74 23.80 -16.24
CA LEU A 85 11.18 23.97 -16.11
C LEU A 85 11.52 24.85 -14.89
N MET A 86 12.36 24.34 -13.98
CA MET A 86 12.73 25.03 -12.74
C MET A 86 13.93 25.97 -12.92
N ASN A 87 14.88 25.59 -13.77
CA ASN A 87 16.15 26.30 -13.95
C ASN A 87 16.17 27.11 -15.25
N GLU A 88 16.92 28.21 -15.26
CA GLU A 88 17.20 28.93 -16.50
C GLU A 88 18.23 28.17 -17.36
N PRO A 89 17.92 27.87 -18.63
CA PRO A 89 18.87 27.26 -19.54
C PRO A 89 20.05 28.18 -19.86
N VAL A 90 21.24 27.59 -19.95
CA VAL A 90 22.47 28.25 -20.39
C VAL A 90 22.66 28.10 -21.89
N TRP A 91 22.41 26.90 -22.44
CA TRP A 91 22.71 26.56 -23.83
C TRP A 91 21.44 26.38 -24.68
N VAL A 92 20.34 25.96 -24.07
CA VAL A 92 19.03 25.80 -24.74
C VAL A 92 18.28 27.12 -24.77
N SER A 93 18.70 28.04 -25.64
CA SER A 93 18.14 29.40 -25.76
C SER A 93 16.66 29.49 -26.17
N SER A 94 16.06 28.38 -26.64
CA SER A 94 14.64 28.32 -27.02
C SER A 94 13.69 28.14 -25.83
N MET A 95 14.21 27.90 -24.63
CA MET A 95 13.43 27.65 -23.41
C MET A 95 13.82 28.64 -22.31
N ARG A 96 12.96 28.79 -21.31
CA ARG A 96 13.17 29.62 -20.11
C ARG A 96 12.62 28.93 -18.87
N ALA A 97 13.10 29.34 -17.71
CA ALA A 97 12.49 28.90 -16.45
C ALA A 97 10.99 29.27 -16.43
N GLY A 98 10.15 28.33 -16.00
CA GLY A 98 8.70 28.44 -16.01
C GLY A 98 8.02 27.90 -17.28
N ASP A 99 8.77 27.54 -18.32
CA ASP A 99 8.17 26.96 -19.53
C ASP A 99 7.65 25.53 -19.29
N PRO A 100 6.48 25.18 -19.83
CA PRO A 100 6.01 23.79 -19.83
C PRO A 100 6.87 22.96 -20.79
N VAL A 101 7.29 21.79 -20.34
CA VAL A 101 8.12 20.86 -21.12
C VAL A 101 7.49 19.48 -21.18
N THR A 102 7.76 18.75 -22.25
CA THR A 102 7.38 17.34 -22.39
C THR A 102 8.52 16.59 -23.05
N VAL A 103 9.01 15.55 -22.39
CA VAL A 103 10.17 14.75 -22.82
C VAL A 103 9.89 13.27 -22.61
N PRO A 104 10.48 12.36 -23.40
CA PRO A 104 10.33 10.92 -23.14
C PRO A 104 10.99 10.53 -21.82
N LEU A 105 10.48 9.49 -21.15
CA LEU A 105 11.07 8.96 -19.89
C LEU A 105 12.55 8.59 -20.04
N THR A 106 13.00 8.25 -21.25
CA THR A 106 14.42 7.96 -21.53
C THR A 106 15.35 9.15 -21.29
N SER A 107 14.83 10.38 -21.35
CA SER A 107 15.59 11.60 -21.07
C SER A 107 15.76 11.89 -19.57
N LEU A 108 15.11 11.11 -18.70
CA LEU A 108 15.24 11.21 -17.25
C LEU A 108 16.64 10.77 -16.81
N ASN A 109 17.33 11.62 -16.06
CA ASN A 109 18.62 11.33 -15.45
C ASN A 109 18.56 11.19 -13.95
N ASP A 110 17.66 11.91 -13.28
CA ASP A 110 17.49 11.78 -11.84
C ASP A 110 16.10 12.21 -11.41
N TRP A 111 15.72 11.85 -10.20
CA TRP A 111 14.51 12.35 -9.56
C TRP A 111 14.79 12.56 -8.08
N VAL A 112 14.13 13.55 -7.49
CA VAL A 112 14.27 13.86 -6.07
C VAL A 112 12.93 14.31 -5.53
N TYR A 113 12.57 13.83 -4.34
CA TYR A 113 11.54 14.47 -3.54
C TYR A 113 11.98 14.57 -2.09
N VAL A 114 11.39 15.53 -1.39
CA VAL A 114 11.69 15.83 0.01
C VAL A 114 10.41 15.69 0.82
N SER A 115 10.49 14.91 1.90
CA SER A 115 9.39 14.72 2.85
C SER A 115 9.99 14.63 4.25
N ASP A 116 9.40 15.35 5.21
CA ASP A 116 9.85 15.38 6.61
C ASP A 116 11.37 15.67 6.74
N ASP A 117 11.86 16.69 6.04
CA ASP A 117 13.28 17.10 5.98
C ASP A 117 14.25 16.03 5.45
N ARG A 118 13.74 14.97 4.80
CA ARG A 118 14.55 13.88 4.24
C ARG A 118 14.47 13.84 2.73
N VAL A 119 15.61 13.60 2.10
CA VAL A 119 15.72 13.48 0.65
C VAL A 119 15.57 12.02 0.21
N PHE A 120 14.73 11.81 -0.80
CA PHE A 120 14.54 10.54 -1.48
C PHE A 120 14.92 10.68 -2.96
N GLY A 121 15.57 9.66 -3.52
CA GLY A 121 16.18 9.72 -4.84
C GLY A 121 17.53 10.45 -4.82
N GLY A 122 17.81 11.25 -5.85
CA GLY A 122 19.06 12.01 -5.95
C GLY A 122 20.28 11.13 -6.23
N PHE A 123 20.15 10.15 -7.11
CA PHE A 123 21.25 9.21 -7.41
C PHE A 123 22.46 9.91 -8.02
N THR A 124 22.22 10.85 -8.92
CA THR A 124 23.28 11.64 -9.58
C THR A 124 23.86 12.68 -8.63
N ILE A 125 23.06 13.18 -7.69
CA ILE A 125 23.52 14.04 -6.59
C ILE A 125 24.47 13.24 -5.68
N ASP A 126 24.11 12.01 -5.31
CA ASP A 126 24.98 11.12 -4.53
C ASP A 126 26.28 10.75 -5.27
N ALA A 127 26.21 10.56 -6.59
CA ALA A 127 27.40 10.37 -7.44
C ALA A 127 28.37 11.54 -7.33
N LEU A 128 27.84 12.76 -7.41
CA LEU A 128 28.61 13.98 -7.27
C LEU A 128 29.22 14.11 -5.85
N ARG A 129 28.40 13.88 -4.81
CA ARG A 129 28.80 13.96 -3.39
C ARG A 129 29.91 12.99 -3.02
N SER A 130 29.98 11.84 -3.68
CA SER A 130 30.99 10.82 -3.37
C SER A 130 32.41 11.22 -3.76
N GLY A 131 32.55 12.13 -4.72
CA GLY A 131 33.84 12.74 -5.06
C GLY A 131 34.25 13.89 -4.13
N MET A 132 33.32 14.40 -3.32
CA MET A 132 33.53 15.55 -2.44
C MET A 132 34.13 15.14 -1.09
N SER A 133 34.97 16.01 -0.53
CA SER A 133 35.39 15.95 0.87
C SER A 133 34.21 16.19 1.83
N ALA A 134 34.38 15.86 3.11
CA ALA A 134 33.33 16.07 4.11
C ALA A 134 32.89 17.56 4.22
N ALA A 135 33.84 18.50 4.11
CA ALA A 135 33.55 19.93 4.17
C ALA A 135 32.76 20.40 2.93
N GLU A 136 33.12 19.92 1.74
CA GLU A 136 32.40 20.23 0.50
C GLU A 136 30.99 19.66 0.50
N ARG A 137 30.78 18.45 1.05
CA ARG A 137 29.43 17.89 1.22
C ARG A 137 28.57 18.73 2.14
N ILE A 138 29.11 19.19 3.27
CA ILE A 138 28.38 20.08 4.18
C ILE A 138 28.02 21.40 3.48
N ALA A 139 28.96 22.00 2.73
CA ALA A 139 28.69 23.23 1.99
C ALA A 139 27.65 23.03 0.88
N HIS A 140 27.69 21.89 0.18
CA HIS A 140 26.70 21.50 -0.81
C HIS A 140 25.30 21.39 -0.17
N ASP A 141 25.20 20.72 0.98
CA ASP A 141 23.92 20.46 1.66
C ASP A 141 23.32 21.74 2.21
N GLN A 142 24.16 22.63 2.74
CA GLN A 142 23.75 23.97 3.14
C GLN A 142 23.28 24.83 1.96
N ALA A 143 23.89 24.69 0.78
CA ALA A 143 23.48 25.44 -0.42
C ALA A 143 22.12 24.98 -0.94
N TRP A 144 21.81 23.68 -0.83
CA TRP A 144 20.49 23.14 -1.15
C TRP A 144 19.47 23.37 -0.03
N GLY A 145 19.93 23.57 1.21
CA GLY A 145 19.07 23.60 2.38
C GLY A 145 18.47 22.24 2.74
N LEU A 146 19.11 21.14 2.31
CA LEU A 146 18.60 19.77 2.44
C LEU A 146 19.65 18.84 3.05
N ASP A 147 19.21 17.87 3.86
CA ASP A 147 20.05 16.78 4.36
C ASP A 147 19.90 15.54 3.46
N PHE A 148 20.90 15.25 2.62
CA PHE A 148 20.89 14.03 1.82
C PHE A 148 21.54 12.82 2.53
N GLY A 149 21.92 12.95 3.81
CA GLY A 149 22.45 11.86 4.61
C GLY A 149 23.85 11.38 4.20
N GLU A 150 24.13 10.11 4.48
CA GLU A 150 25.44 9.50 4.24
C GLU A 150 25.72 9.30 2.74
N ALA A 151 26.87 9.81 2.28
CA ALA A 151 27.29 9.63 0.89
C ALA A 151 27.50 8.15 0.54
N GLY A 152 27.06 7.76 -0.65
CA GLY A 152 27.01 6.37 -1.12
C GLY A 152 25.67 5.68 -0.83
N THR A 153 24.75 6.35 -0.14
CA THR A 153 23.43 5.81 0.19
C THR A 153 22.30 6.66 -0.37
N VAL A 154 21.23 5.99 -0.82
CA VAL A 154 20.03 6.61 -1.41
C VAL A 154 18.78 6.01 -0.77
N MET A 155 17.81 6.83 -0.40
CA MET A 155 16.49 6.39 0.07
C MET A 155 15.48 6.48 -1.08
N LEU A 156 14.51 5.55 -1.16
CA LEU A 156 13.51 5.54 -2.23
C LEU A 156 12.10 5.90 -1.78
N VAL A 157 11.74 5.48 -0.56
CA VAL A 157 10.40 5.64 0.02
C VAL A 157 10.52 6.02 1.49
N PRO A 158 9.55 6.78 2.05
CA PRO A 158 9.55 7.10 3.46
C PRO A 158 9.45 5.81 4.30
N PRO A 159 10.12 5.75 5.47
CA PRO A 159 9.97 4.62 6.36
C PRO A 159 8.52 4.51 6.85
N ALA A 160 8.03 3.27 7.00
CA ALA A 160 6.79 3.06 7.73
C ALA A 160 6.95 3.51 9.19
N GLU A 161 5.85 3.93 9.81
CA GLU A 161 5.84 4.46 11.17
C GLU A 161 6.57 3.54 12.17
N GLY A 162 7.53 4.09 12.91
CA GLY A 162 8.34 3.35 13.86
C GLY A 162 9.42 2.42 13.27
N LYS A 163 9.64 2.42 11.95
CA LYS A 163 10.71 1.66 11.29
C LYS A 163 11.88 2.55 10.87
N SER A 164 13.07 1.95 10.83
CA SER A 164 14.26 2.62 10.28
C SER A 164 14.13 2.79 8.76
N PRO A 165 14.71 3.87 8.20
CA PRO A 165 14.77 4.04 6.75
C PRO A 165 15.56 2.92 6.09
N VAL A 166 15.13 2.53 4.89
CA VAL A 166 15.85 1.58 4.06
C VAL A 166 16.74 2.37 3.09
N CYS A 167 18.04 2.24 3.28
CA CYS A 167 19.04 2.86 2.43
C CYS A 167 19.56 1.86 1.38
N PHE A 168 19.76 2.35 0.17
CA PHE A 168 20.23 1.58 -0.98
C PHE A 168 21.59 2.08 -1.42
N THR A 169 22.40 1.20 -2.02
CA THR A 169 23.57 1.67 -2.77
C THR A 169 23.12 2.32 -4.08
N ARG A 170 23.92 3.26 -4.59
CA ARG A 170 23.63 3.97 -5.86
C ARG A 170 23.40 3.05 -7.05
N THR A 171 24.10 1.92 -7.13
CA THR A 171 24.02 0.99 -8.27
C THR A 171 22.87 -0.02 -8.13
N LEU A 172 22.26 -0.12 -6.94
CA LEU A 172 21.20 -1.10 -6.63
C LEU A 172 21.63 -2.56 -6.91
N ALA A 173 22.94 -2.82 -6.94
CA ALA A 173 23.49 -4.08 -7.41
C ALA A 173 23.74 -5.09 -6.27
N SER A 174 23.84 -4.62 -5.03
CA SER A 174 24.13 -5.48 -3.88
C SER A 174 23.00 -6.48 -3.61
N ALA A 175 23.34 -7.61 -2.96
CA ALA A 175 22.34 -8.62 -2.60
C ALA A 175 21.33 -8.10 -1.55
N SER A 176 21.72 -7.12 -0.73
CA SER A 176 20.78 -6.41 0.15
C SER A 176 19.85 -5.51 -0.64
N ASP A 177 20.36 -4.71 -1.59
CA ASP A 177 19.54 -3.82 -2.41
C ASP A 177 18.50 -4.62 -3.20
N LYS A 178 18.91 -5.72 -3.84
CA LYS A 178 18.00 -6.56 -4.63
C LYS A 178 16.86 -7.12 -3.78
N ARG A 179 17.15 -7.58 -2.56
CA ARG A 179 16.14 -8.11 -1.63
C ARG A 179 15.22 -7.01 -1.11
N ALA A 180 15.79 -5.88 -0.73
CA ALA A 180 15.03 -4.73 -0.25
C ALA A 180 14.12 -4.17 -1.36
N LEU A 181 14.63 -4.08 -2.59
CA LEU A 181 13.89 -3.61 -3.76
C LEU A 181 12.76 -4.56 -4.14
N ASP A 182 12.99 -5.87 -4.22
CA ASP A 182 11.92 -6.86 -4.47
C ASP A 182 10.83 -6.79 -3.38
N THR A 183 11.23 -6.56 -2.13
CA THR A 183 10.26 -6.33 -1.04
C THR A 183 9.46 -5.04 -1.29
N LEU A 184 10.12 -3.91 -1.56
CA LEU A 184 9.45 -2.62 -1.78
C LEU A 184 8.53 -2.61 -3.01
N GLU A 185 8.94 -3.25 -4.11
CA GLU A 185 8.16 -3.37 -5.34
C GLU A 185 6.88 -4.19 -5.15
N ARG A 186 6.85 -5.03 -4.11
CA ARG A 186 5.71 -5.86 -3.74
C ARG A 186 4.87 -5.26 -2.60
N LEU A 187 5.35 -4.23 -1.91
CA LEU A 187 4.62 -3.57 -0.83
C LEU A 187 3.65 -2.51 -1.36
N GLU A 188 2.47 -2.48 -0.76
CA GLU A 188 1.49 -1.40 -0.97
C GLU A 188 1.97 -0.10 -0.32
N HIS A 189 1.56 1.00 -0.91
CA HIS A 189 1.78 2.32 -0.33
C HIS A 189 0.88 2.50 0.92
N PRO A 190 1.39 3.05 2.05
CA PRO A 190 0.59 3.26 3.26
C PRO A 190 -0.69 4.08 3.05
N MET A 191 -0.65 5.13 2.21
CA MET A 191 -1.86 5.90 1.89
C MET A 191 -2.89 5.08 1.11
N GLY A 192 -2.44 4.15 0.25
CA GLY A 192 -3.33 3.22 -0.45
C GLY A 192 -4.04 2.29 0.52
N LEU A 193 -3.33 1.77 1.52
CA LEU A 193 -3.95 0.95 2.57
C LEU A 193 -5.01 1.72 3.36
N ASN A 194 -4.73 2.99 3.71
CA ASN A 194 -5.64 3.83 4.48
C ASN A 194 -6.88 4.27 3.66
N ALA A 195 -6.71 4.55 2.37
CA ALA A 195 -7.78 5.00 1.48
C ALA A 195 -8.63 3.86 0.89
N GLN A 196 -8.21 2.60 1.08
CA GLN A 196 -8.85 1.42 0.50
C GLN A 196 -10.34 1.31 0.81
N SER A 197 -10.74 1.53 2.07
CA SER A 197 -12.13 1.43 2.50
C SER A 197 -13.01 2.51 1.88
N THR A 198 -12.48 3.73 1.72
CA THR A 198 -13.17 4.85 1.08
C THR A 198 -13.41 4.57 -0.40
N VAL A 199 -12.43 4.04 -1.12
CA VAL A 199 -12.59 3.66 -2.53
C VAL A 199 -13.61 2.54 -2.70
N GLU A 200 -13.54 1.50 -1.86
CA GLU A 200 -14.54 0.42 -1.88
C GLU A 200 -15.96 0.89 -1.59
N HIS A 201 -16.11 1.90 -0.73
CA HIS A 201 -17.41 2.51 -0.45
C HIS A 201 -17.92 3.31 -1.65
N GLY A 202 -17.07 4.19 -2.21
CA GLY A 202 -17.43 5.02 -3.37
C GLY A 202 -17.86 4.18 -4.57
N LEU A 203 -17.15 3.09 -4.87
CA LEU A 203 -17.50 2.18 -5.97
C LEU A 203 -18.79 1.38 -5.72
N LYS A 204 -19.20 1.20 -4.45
CA LYS A 204 -20.50 0.56 -4.12
C LYS A 204 -21.66 1.54 -4.29
N GLU A 205 -21.44 2.80 -3.94
CA GLU A 205 -22.45 3.85 -4.09
C GLU A 205 -22.66 4.21 -5.56
N ASP A 206 -21.57 4.30 -6.32
CA ASP A 206 -21.58 4.59 -7.74
C ASP A 206 -20.66 3.64 -8.53
N PRO A 207 -21.22 2.52 -9.03
CA PRO A 207 -20.47 1.57 -9.86
C PRO A 207 -20.02 2.14 -11.21
N ALA A 208 -20.60 3.24 -11.70
CA ALA A 208 -20.23 3.82 -13.00
C ALA A 208 -18.80 4.39 -12.99
N LEU A 209 -18.32 4.83 -11.81
CA LEU A 209 -16.97 5.34 -11.59
C LEU A 209 -15.85 4.39 -12.05
N VAL A 210 -16.13 3.09 -12.12
CA VAL A 210 -15.19 2.07 -12.58
C VAL A 210 -14.79 2.30 -14.05
N THR A 211 -15.75 2.73 -14.87
CA THR A 211 -15.60 2.87 -16.32
C THR A 211 -15.50 4.32 -16.79
N ASP A 212 -15.74 5.29 -15.89
CA ASP A 212 -15.69 6.71 -16.22
C ASP A 212 -14.23 7.14 -16.53
N PRO A 213 -13.97 7.62 -17.76
CA PRO A 213 -12.70 8.22 -18.09
C PRO A 213 -12.63 9.67 -17.58
N ASP A 214 -11.42 10.18 -17.29
CA ASP A 214 -11.22 11.63 -17.16
C ASP A 214 -11.24 12.35 -18.51
N GLU A 215 -10.98 13.66 -18.42
CA GLU A 215 -10.75 14.58 -19.53
C GLU A 215 -9.68 14.09 -20.53
N GLU A 216 -8.73 13.26 -20.08
CA GLU A 216 -7.67 12.70 -20.92
C GLU A 216 -8.01 11.31 -21.46
N GLY A 217 -9.19 10.75 -21.17
CA GLY A 217 -9.59 9.40 -21.62
C GLY A 217 -9.06 8.26 -20.73
N TRP A 218 -8.58 8.55 -19.52
CA TRP A 218 -8.05 7.56 -18.59
C TRP A 218 -9.10 7.13 -17.56
N GLN A 219 -9.43 5.85 -17.55
CA GLN A 219 -10.16 5.22 -16.44
C GLN A 219 -9.30 5.11 -15.17
N MET A 220 -9.97 4.98 -14.02
CA MET A 220 -9.30 4.82 -12.72
C MET A 220 -8.31 3.63 -12.72
N VAL A 221 -8.64 2.51 -13.37
CA VAL A 221 -7.76 1.34 -13.45
C VAL A 221 -6.41 1.65 -14.10
N HIS A 222 -6.38 2.54 -15.11
CA HIS A 222 -5.14 2.93 -15.79
C HIS A 222 -4.23 3.74 -14.86
N ARG A 223 -4.78 4.74 -14.15
CA ARG A 223 -3.99 5.59 -13.24
C ARG A 223 -3.47 4.81 -12.05
N GLU A 224 -4.31 3.97 -11.44
CA GLU A 224 -3.92 3.16 -10.29
C GLU A 224 -2.89 2.09 -10.67
N THR A 225 -2.97 1.57 -11.89
CA THR A 225 -1.97 0.64 -12.42
C THR A 225 -0.62 1.33 -12.65
N LEU A 226 -0.63 2.53 -13.25
CA LEU A 226 0.59 3.31 -13.47
C LEU A 226 1.24 3.73 -12.14
N ALA A 227 0.44 4.14 -11.16
CA ALA A 227 0.89 4.49 -9.82
C ALA A 227 1.36 3.29 -8.98
N GLY A 228 0.98 2.06 -9.33
CA GLY A 228 1.38 0.86 -8.59
C GLY A 228 0.52 0.52 -7.38
N ASN A 229 -0.73 0.99 -7.34
CA ASN A 229 -1.68 0.72 -6.25
C ASN A 229 -2.40 -0.61 -6.51
N CYS A 230 -1.70 -1.73 -6.30
CA CYS A 230 -2.20 -3.05 -6.69
C CYS A 230 -3.51 -3.43 -6.00
N ASN A 231 -3.72 -3.05 -4.73
CA ASN A 231 -5.00 -3.28 -4.06
C ASN A 231 -6.18 -2.54 -4.72
N PHE A 232 -5.93 -1.33 -5.25
CA PHE A 232 -6.97 -0.57 -5.95
C PHE A 232 -7.30 -1.23 -7.28
N VAL A 233 -6.28 -1.69 -8.01
CA VAL A 233 -6.47 -2.46 -9.26
C VAL A 233 -7.29 -3.73 -9.00
N VAL A 234 -6.96 -4.49 -7.94
CA VAL A 234 -7.75 -5.67 -7.54
C VAL A 234 -9.21 -5.31 -7.29
N THR A 235 -9.47 -4.24 -6.54
CA THR A 235 -10.84 -3.78 -6.29
C THR A 235 -11.54 -3.35 -7.58
N LEU A 236 -10.90 -2.55 -8.44
CA LEU A 236 -11.49 -2.09 -9.69
C LEU A 236 -11.87 -3.27 -10.61
N LEU A 237 -10.98 -4.25 -10.75
CA LEU A 237 -11.28 -5.48 -11.50
C LEU A 237 -12.44 -6.28 -10.88
N HIS A 238 -12.53 -6.33 -9.55
CA HIS A 238 -13.66 -6.96 -8.86
C HIS A 238 -15.00 -6.27 -9.16
N PHE A 239 -15.00 -4.93 -9.22
CA PHE A 239 -16.18 -4.14 -9.55
C PHE A 239 -16.49 -4.06 -11.05
N GLY A 240 -15.71 -4.74 -11.89
CA GLY A 240 -16.01 -4.91 -13.32
C GLY A 240 -15.19 -4.04 -14.28
N ALA A 241 -14.07 -3.46 -13.83
CA ALA A 241 -13.13 -2.80 -14.74
C ALA A 241 -12.63 -3.80 -15.79
N ASP A 242 -12.69 -3.43 -17.06
CA ASP A 242 -12.15 -4.23 -18.15
C ASP A 242 -10.62 -4.01 -18.23
N PRO A 243 -9.78 -5.01 -17.93
CA PRO A 243 -8.32 -4.87 -18.01
C PRO A 243 -7.83 -4.67 -19.45
N ALA A 244 -8.64 -4.98 -20.46
CA ALA A 244 -8.32 -4.84 -21.89
C ALA A 244 -8.83 -3.50 -22.48
N ALA A 245 -9.55 -2.69 -21.71
CA ALA A 245 -9.89 -1.34 -22.12
C ALA A 245 -8.61 -0.52 -22.30
N THR A 246 -8.56 0.30 -23.35
CA THR A 246 -7.39 1.14 -23.63
C THR A 246 -7.66 2.59 -23.27
N ASN A 247 -6.65 3.28 -22.74
CA ASN A 247 -6.68 4.73 -22.59
C ASN A 247 -6.50 5.46 -23.94
N SER A 248 -6.48 6.80 -23.90
CA SER A 248 -6.24 7.67 -25.06
C SER A 248 -4.90 7.43 -25.76
N ASN A 249 -3.90 6.94 -25.03
CA ASN A 249 -2.59 6.56 -25.56
C ASN A 249 -2.57 5.15 -26.18
N GLY A 250 -3.71 4.43 -26.19
CA GLY A 250 -3.83 3.09 -26.75
C GLY A 250 -3.25 1.98 -25.87
N HIS A 251 -3.01 2.25 -24.58
CA HIS A 251 -2.49 1.27 -23.63
C HIS A 251 -3.59 0.71 -22.75
N ASP A 252 -3.57 -0.61 -22.58
CA ASP A 252 -4.37 -1.32 -21.59
C ASP A 252 -3.68 -1.32 -20.21
N ALA A 253 -4.35 -1.87 -19.20
CA ALA A 253 -3.81 -1.94 -17.84
C ALA A 253 -2.50 -2.75 -17.79
N LEU A 254 -2.39 -3.84 -18.54
CA LEU A 254 -1.19 -4.69 -18.53
C LEU A 254 0.02 -3.99 -19.17
N ALA A 255 -0.19 -3.24 -20.25
CA ALA A 255 0.82 -2.42 -20.89
C ALA A 255 1.33 -1.35 -19.91
N LEU A 256 0.44 -0.64 -19.22
CA LEU A 256 0.82 0.33 -18.20
C LEU A 256 1.61 -0.29 -17.04
N ALA A 257 1.19 -1.47 -16.56
CA ALA A 257 1.89 -2.19 -15.49
C ALA A 257 3.33 -2.58 -15.90
N ARG A 258 3.52 -3.00 -17.16
CA ARG A 258 4.84 -3.33 -17.73
C ARG A 258 5.71 -2.11 -17.95
N MET A 259 5.14 -1.00 -18.42
CA MET A 259 5.87 0.27 -18.60
C MET A 259 6.32 0.85 -17.27
N ALA A 260 5.45 0.85 -16.24
CA ALA A 260 5.82 1.28 -14.89
C ALA A 260 6.71 0.25 -14.16
N GLY A 261 6.61 -1.02 -14.49
CA GLY A 261 7.40 -2.10 -13.92
C GLY A 261 6.93 -2.53 -12.52
N TRP A 262 5.63 -2.76 -12.33
CA TRP A 262 5.05 -3.22 -11.06
C TRP A 262 4.79 -4.74 -11.06
N PRO A 263 5.66 -5.57 -10.45
CA PRO A 263 5.58 -7.03 -10.60
C PRO A 263 4.26 -7.63 -10.13
N ARG A 264 3.72 -7.16 -8.99
CA ARG A 264 2.44 -7.67 -8.46
C ARG A 264 1.26 -7.41 -9.39
N ILE A 265 1.25 -6.27 -10.06
CA ILE A 265 0.16 -5.91 -10.98
C ILE A 265 0.32 -6.69 -12.28
N ILE A 266 1.54 -6.85 -12.77
CA ILE A 266 1.84 -7.71 -13.94
C ILE A 266 1.38 -9.15 -13.66
N GLU A 267 1.79 -9.74 -12.53
CA GLU A 267 1.40 -11.10 -12.11
C GLU A 267 -0.13 -11.24 -11.93
N LEU A 268 -0.81 -10.19 -11.46
CA LEU A 268 -2.26 -10.13 -11.33
C LEU A 268 -2.97 -10.13 -12.70
N LEU A 269 -2.49 -9.32 -13.64
CA LEU A 269 -3.11 -9.11 -14.96
C LEU A 269 -2.74 -10.18 -15.99
N GLU A 270 -1.57 -10.81 -15.86
CA GLU A 270 -1.17 -11.97 -16.69
C GLU A 270 -1.81 -13.28 -16.22
N GLY A 271 -2.23 -13.35 -14.95
CA GLY A 271 -2.83 -14.53 -14.37
C GLY A 271 -4.31 -14.70 -14.71
N ASP A 272 -4.79 -15.93 -14.54
CA ASP A 272 -6.23 -16.20 -14.61
C ASP A 272 -6.99 -15.56 -13.44
N ARG A 273 -8.33 -15.53 -13.54
CA ARG A 273 -9.27 -15.07 -12.50
C ARG A 273 -8.99 -15.63 -11.09
N SER A 274 -8.32 -16.79 -10.99
CA SER A 274 -7.88 -17.38 -9.73
C SER A 274 -6.85 -16.53 -8.94
N ASN A 275 -6.01 -15.74 -9.62
CA ASN A 275 -5.07 -14.82 -8.96
C ASN A 275 -5.81 -13.62 -8.34
N LEU A 276 -6.85 -13.13 -9.02
CA LEU A 276 -7.75 -12.11 -8.49
C LEU A 276 -8.47 -12.62 -7.23
N GLU A 277 -8.99 -13.84 -7.25
CA GLU A 277 -9.64 -14.46 -6.08
C GLU A 277 -8.69 -14.62 -4.90
N LYS A 278 -7.43 -15.02 -5.14
CA LYS A 278 -6.40 -15.07 -4.08
C LYS A 278 -6.06 -13.68 -3.55
N ALA A 279 -5.94 -12.67 -4.42
CA ALA A 279 -5.64 -11.29 -4.02
C ALA A 279 -6.77 -10.67 -3.19
N MET A 280 -8.02 -11.04 -3.47
CA MET A 280 -9.20 -10.63 -2.70
C MET A 280 -9.32 -11.31 -1.34
N GLN A 281 -8.71 -12.49 -1.14
CA GLN A 281 -8.69 -13.16 0.16
C GLN A 281 -7.81 -12.37 1.12
N ARG A 282 -8.37 -11.31 1.72
CA ARG A 282 -7.82 -10.71 2.93
C ARG A 282 -7.76 -11.82 3.97
N PRO A 283 -6.59 -12.20 4.52
CA PRO A 283 -6.55 -13.09 5.66
C PRO A 283 -7.16 -12.33 6.83
N GLY A 284 -8.48 -12.40 6.97
CA GLY A 284 -9.17 -11.95 8.16
C GLY A 284 -8.55 -12.69 9.34
N PHE A 285 -8.41 -12.00 10.48
CA PHE A 285 -7.98 -12.66 11.70
C PHE A 285 -8.93 -13.85 11.93
N PRO A 286 -8.43 -15.09 11.90
CA PRO A 286 -9.31 -16.23 12.06
C PRO A 286 -9.94 -16.11 13.44
N ALA A 287 -11.27 -16.14 13.54
CA ALA A 287 -11.94 -15.90 14.82
C ALA A 287 -11.83 -17.09 15.79
N TRP A 288 -11.33 -18.24 15.34
CA TRP A 288 -11.24 -19.46 16.14
C TRP A 288 -10.33 -19.37 17.37
N PRO A 289 -9.21 -18.60 17.43
CA PRO A 289 -8.44 -18.46 18.65
C PRO A 289 -9.22 -17.72 19.74
N ILE A 290 -9.96 -16.66 19.38
CA ILE A 290 -10.88 -15.97 20.30
C ILE A 290 -11.98 -16.93 20.75
N GLY A 291 -12.56 -17.68 19.81
CA GLY A 291 -13.57 -18.69 20.10
C GLY A 291 -13.07 -19.77 21.06
N LEU A 292 -11.85 -20.26 20.87
CA LEU A 292 -11.23 -21.28 21.71
C LEU A 292 -11.02 -20.77 23.13
N THR A 293 -10.52 -19.54 23.29
CA THR A 293 -10.37 -18.91 24.61
C THR A 293 -11.71 -18.78 25.32
N MET A 294 -12.76 -18.32 24.61
CA MET A 294 -14.10 -18.23 25.18
C MET A 294 -14.65 -19.59 25.58
N ALA A 295 -14.49 -20.62 24.74
CA ALA A 295 -14.92 -21.98 25.06
C ALA A 295 -14.20 -22.55 26.29
N ILE A 296 -12.89 -22.31 26.43
CA ILE A 296 -12.13 -22.75 27.61
C ILE A 296 -12.62 -22.06 28.88
N ILE A 297 -12.82 -20.72 28.85
CA ILE A 297 -13.32 -19.96 30.00
C ILE A 297 -14.72 -20.43 30.40
N GLY A 298 -15.62 -20.59 29.43
CA GLY A 298 -16.97 -21.07 29.67
C GLY A 298 -16.99 -22.47 30.29
N ALA A 299 -16.23 -23.42 29.73
CA ALA A 299 -16.16 -24.78 30.24
C ALA A 299 -15.53 -24.87 31.63
N ALA A 300 -14.43 -24.14 31.87
CA ALA A 300 -13.77 -24.11 33.17
C ALA A 300 -14.67 -23.47 34.25
N GLY A 301 -15.38 -22.39 33.90
CA GLY A 301 -16.35 -21.78 34.80
C GLY A 301 -17.52 -22.71 35.13
N LEU A 302 -18.07 -23.41 34.13
CA LEU A 302 -19.14 -24.40 34.35
C LEU A 302 -18.68 -25.54 35.26
N TYR A 303 -17.48 -26.05 35.05
CA TYR A 303 -16.87 -27.06 35.91
C TYR A 303 -16.70 -26.57 37.35
N PHE A 304 -16.22 -25.33 37.53
CA PHE A 304 -16.06 -24.73 38.85
C PHE A 304 -17.40 -24.57 39.57
N VAL A 305 -18.45 -24.09 38.88
CA VAL A 305 -19.81 -23.97 39.44
C VAL A 305 -20.35 -25.35 39.85
N ALA A 306 -20.19 -26.36 38.99
CA ALA A 306 -20.64 -27.72 39.28
C ALA A 306 -19.88 -28.34 40.48
N MET A 307 -18.57 -28.12 40.58
CA MET A 307 -17.75 -28.57 41.72
C MET A 307 -18.12 -27.87 43.02
N ASN A 308 -18.39 -26.57 42.97
CA ASN A 308 -18.77 -25.80 44.15
C ASN A 308 -20.14 -26.25 44.69
N GLN A 309 -21.07 -26.61 43.81
CA GLN A 309 -22.37 -27.15 44.19
C GLN A 309 -22.29 -28.57 44.80
N SER A 310 -21.29 -29.38 44.43
CA SER A 310 -21.20 -30.78 44.88
C SER A 310 -20.41 -30.99 46.18
N THR A 311 -19.52 -30.07 46.56
CA THR A 311 -18.60 -30.29 47.68
C THR A 311 -18.96 -29.62 49.00
N ASP A 312 -20.00 -28.77 49.04
CA ASP A 312 -20.52 -28.05 50.24
C ASP A 312 -19.43 -27.39 51.12
N ARG A 313 -18.23 -27.18 50.56
CA ARG A 313 -16.97 -26.94 51.31
C ARG A 313 -16.51 -25.50 51.29
N TRP A 314 -17.02 -24.70 50.37
CA TRP A 314 -16.58 -23.32 50.17
C TRP A 314 -17.81 -22.44 50.37
N GLY A 315 -17.92 -21.87 51.58
CA GLY A 315 -19.11 -21.21 52.13
C GLY A 315 -19.60 -19.95 51.42
N VAL A 316 -19.82 -20.01 50.11
CA VAL A 316 -20.63 -19.05 49.36
C VAL A 316 -22.03 -19.64 49.21
N ARG A 317 -22.76 -19.72 50.32
CA ARG A 317 -24.22 -19.72 50.28
C ARG A 317 -24.63 -18.26 50.16
N ASP A 318 -24.78 -17.76 48.95
CA ASP A 318 -25.54 -16.51 48.77
C ASP A 318 -26.34 -16.50 47.46
N GLU A 319 -27.65 -16.38 47.68
CA GLU A 319 -28.77 -16.01 46.82
C GLU A 319 -28.86 -16.55 45.38
N GLY A 320 -29.87 -17.41 45.17
CA GLY A 320 -30.17 -18.16 43.94
C GLY A 320 -30.47 -17.37 42.67
N PHE A 321 -30.26 -16.05 42.64
CA PHE A 321 -30.34 -15.24 41.41
C PHE A 321 -28.96 -14.99 40.78
N LEU A 322 -27.90 -14.85 41.59
CA LEU A 322 -26.53 -14.66 41.11
C LEU A 322 -25.91 -15.97 40.60
N SER A 323 -26.26 -17.13 41.17
CA SER A 323 -25.73 -18.44 40.73
C SER A 323 -26.28 -18.90 39.38
N THR A 324 -27.60 -18.72 39.15
CA THR A 324 -28.24 -19.06 37.87
C THR A 324 -27.84 -18.07 36.77
N GLY A 325 -27.76 -16.78 37.09
CA GLY A 325 -27.27 -15.76 36.14
C GLY A 325 -25.83 -16.01 35.69
N VAL A 326 -24.93 -16.39 36.60
CA VAL A 326 -23.55 -16.76 36.28
C VAL A 326 -23.49 -18.04 35.44
N PHE A 327 -24.30 -19.06 35.76
CA PHE A 327 -24.37 -20.28 34.96
C PHE A 327 -24.82 -20.00 33.51
N ILE A 328 -25.88 -19.20 33.34
CA ILE A 328 -26.38 -18.79 32.03
C ILE A 328 -25.29 -18.02 31.26
N ALA A 329 -24.62 -17.08 31.91
CA ALA A 329 -23.52 -16.32 31.30
C ALA A 329 -22.38 -17.24 30.83
N LEU A 330 -22.02 -18.27 31.61
CA LEU A 330 -20.97 -19.23 31.25
C LEU A 330 -21.38 -20.16 30.10
N VAL A 331 -22.64 -20.62 30.06
CA VAL A 331 -23.18 -21.36 28.91
C VAL A 331 -23.15 -20.51 27.64
N TRP A 332 -23.45 -19.22 27.78
CA TRP A 332 -23.38 -18.24 26.69
C TRP A 332 -21.96 -18.02 26.18
N ILE A 333 -21.01 -17.79 27.09
CA ILE A 333 -19.58 -17.64 26.75
C ILE A 333 -19.07 -18.91 26.05
N PHE A 334 -19.44 -20.09 26.56
CA PHE A 334 -19.11 -21.37 25.95
C PHE A 334 -19.71 -21.53 24.55
N GLY A 335 -21.01 -21.27 24.39
CA GLY A 335 -21.72 -21.38 23.11
C GLY A 335 -21.21 -20.41 22.05
N GLN A 336 -20.95 -19.16 22.42
CA GLN A 336 -20.31 -18.18 21.53
C GLN A 336 -18.89 -18.61 21.14
N GLY A 337 -18.14 -19.19 22.09
CA GLY A 337 -16.84 -19.78 21.82
C GLY A 337 -16.89 -20.88 20.76
N LEU A 338 -17.85 -21.81 20.89
CA LEU A 338 -18.07 -22.87 19.90
C LEU A 338 -18.51 -22.32 18.53
N ILE A 339 -19.37 -21.31 18.49
CA ILE A 339 -19.79 -20.64 17.25
C ILE A 339 -18.57 -20.07 16.52
N LEU A 340 -17.70 -19.36 17.24
CA LEU A 340 -16.47 -18.78 16.69
C LEU A 340 -15.45 -19.87 16.25
N CYS A 341 -15.46 -21.05 16.90
CA CYS A 341 -14.66 -22.22 16.50
C CYS A 341 -15.21 -22.99 15.28
N THR A 342 -16.53 -23.02 15.08
CA THR A 342 -17.17 -23.75 13.95
C THR A 342 -17.05 -23.02 12.60
N GLY A 343 -16.38 -21.86 12.57
CA GLY A 343 -15.85 -21.26 11.36
C GLY A 343 -16.90 -20.72 10.37
N PRO A 344 -16.61 -20.70 9.06
CA PRO A 344 -17.43 -20.04 8.04
C PRO A 344 -18.85 -20.59 7.88
N TRP A 345 -19.18 -21.75 8.47
CA TRP A 345 -20.48 -22.38 8.30
C TRP A 345 -21.59 -21.59 9.00
N TYR A 346 -21.39 -21.22 10.27
CA TYR A 346 -22.39 -20.45 11.03
C TYR A 346 -22.60 -19.06 10.42
N PHE A 347 -21.52 -18.37 10.04
CA PHE A 347 -21.61 -17.04 9.43
C PHE A 347 -22.30 -17.04 8.07
N ARG A 348 -22.02 -18.04 7.21
CA ARG A 348 -22.74 -18.20 5.93
C ARG A 348 -24.22 -18.53 6.12
N LEU A 349 -24.56 -19.33 7.14
CA LEU A 349 -25.95 -19.61 7.47
C LEU A 349 -26.66 -18.35 8.01
N ARG A 350 -25.98 -17.59 8.88
CA ARG A 350 -26.46 -16.34 9.47
C ARG A 350 -26.82 -15.31 8.40
N GLU A 351 -25.97 -15.13 7.40
CA GLU A 351 -26.20 -14.20 6.29
C GLU A 351 -27.45 -14.54 5.46
N ARG A 352 -27.82 -15.83 5.39
CA ARG A 352 -29.02 -16.32 4.69
C ARG A 352 -30.32 -16.11 5.47
N THR A 353 -30.25 -15.68 6.73
CA THR A 353 -31.45 -15.50 7.56
C THR A 353 -32.04 -14.08 7.48
N PRO A 354 -33.37 -13.92 7.60
CA PRO A 354 -34.02 -12.61 7.57
C PRO A 354 -33.50 -11.67 8.66
N MET A 355 -33.56 -10.36 8.38
CA MET A 355 -33.34 -9.31 9.38
C MET A 355 -34.64 -9.01 10.13
N TRP A 356 -34.59 -8.98 11.46
CA TRP A 356 -35.66 -8.49 12.33
C TRP A 356 -35.14 -7.23 13.06
N GLY A 357 -35.48 -6.06 12.52
CA GLY A 357 -34.91 -4.78 12.97
C GLY A 357 -33.41 -4.70 12.64
N LYS A 358 -32.57 -4.56 13.67
CA LYS A 358 -31.10 -4.51 13.54
C LYS A 358 -30.40 -5.86 13.78
N ALA A 359 -31.14 -6.92 14.12
CA ALA A 359 -30.59 -8.25 14.39
C ALA A 359 -31.02 -9.27 13.33
N ARG A 360 -30.24 -10.34 13.13
CA ARG A 360 -30.65 -11.45 12.27
C ARG A 360 -31.55 -12.41 13.06
N ALA A 361 -32.53 -13.00 12.39
CA ALA A 361 -33.45 -13.97 13.01
C ALA A 361 -32.70 -15.15 13.66
N LEU A 362 -31.60 -15.60 13.04
CA LEU A 362 -30.75 -16.67 13.62
C LEU A 362 -30.15 -16.28 14.97
N ASP A 363 -29.72 -15.02 15.13
CA ASP A 363 -29.12 -14.54 16.38
C ASP A 363 -30.16 -14.58 17.49
N LEU A 364 -31.35 -14.06 17.23
CA LEU A 364 -32.44 -14.01 18.20
C LEU A 364 -32.90 -15.42 18.61
N LEU A 365 -33.03 -16.34 17.65
CA LEU A 365 -33.37 -17.73 17.93
C LEU A 365 -32.27 -18.45 18.73
N ALA A 366 -31.00 -18.22 18.38
CA ALA A 366 -29.88 -18.80 19.11
C ALA A 366 -29.80 -18.27 20.55
N MET A 367 -30.03 -16.97 20.78
CA MET A 367 -30.09 -16.37 22.11
C MET A 367 -31.21 -16.98 22.96
N LEU A 368 -32.40 -17.11 22.39
CA LEU A 368 -33.58 -17.60 23.11
C LEU A 368 -33.46 -19.10 23.41
N ALA A 369 -33.07 -19.91 22.41
CA ALA A 369 -32.85 -21.34 22.58
C ALA A 369 -31.70 -21.64 23.55
N GLY A 370 -30.59 -20.90 23.45
CA GLY A 370 -29.44 -21.05 24.35
C GLY A 370 -29.78 -20.72 25.80
N THR A 371 -30.58 -19.68 26.03
CA THR A 371 -31.03 -19.30 27.38
C THR A 371 -31.97 -20.35 27.98
N LEU A 372 -32.95 -20.84 27.21
CA LEU A 372 -33.85 -21.91 27.65
C LEU A 372 -33.09 -23.22 27.96
N LEU A 373 -32.14 -23.59 27.11
CA LEU A 373 -31.29 -24.75 27.33
C LEU A 373 -30.43 -24.59 28.60
N ALA A 374 -29.88 -23.40 28.84
CA ALA A 374 -29.10 -23.12 30.03
C ALA A 374 -29.93 -23.23 31.31
N PHE A 375 -31.17 -22.72 31.32
CA PHE A 375 -32.10 -22.90 32.43
C PHE A 375 -32.39 -24.38 32.70
N PHE A 376 -32.74 -25.13 31.65
CA PHE A 376 -33.03 -26.56 31.78
C PHE A 376 -31.83 -27.36 32.30
N LEU A 377 -30.62 -27.07 31.78
CA LEU A 377 -29.38 -27.71 32.23
C LEU A 377 -29.04 -27.36 33.68
N HIS A 378 -29.28 -26.12 34.10
CA HIS A 378 -29.05 -25.69 35.48
C HIS A 378 -29.94 -26.46 36.46
N ASP A 379 -31.25 -26.50 36.18
CA ASP A 379 -32.22 -27.21 37.03
C ASP A 379 -31.93 -28.71 37.09
N HIS A 380 -31.58 -29.32 35.94
CA HIS A 380 -31.26 -30.73 35.88
C HIS A 380 -29.95 -31.07 36.60
N LEU A 381 -28.93 -30.23 36.47
CA LEU A 381 -27.65 -30.37 37.18
C LEU A 381 -27.87 -30.25 38.70
N GLY A 382 -28.67 -29.28 39.14
CA GLY A 382 -29.03 -29.13 40.56
C GLY A 382 -29.75 -30.37 41.11
N ALA A 383 -30.74 -30.89 40.38
CA ALA A 383 -31.46 -32.10 40.77
C ALA A 383 -30.55 -33.34 40.81
N TYR A 384 -29.65 -33.49 39.84
CA TYR A 384 -28.70 -34.60 39.78
C TYR A 384 -27.69 -34.55 40.95
N LEU A 385 -27.10 -33.39 41.21
CA LEU A 385 -26.14 -33.22 42.31
C LEU A 385 -26.75 -33.39 43.69
N GLN A 386 -28.06 -33.17 43.86
CA GLN A 386 -28.77 -33.48 45.11
C GLN A 386 -29.11 -34.98 45.27
N SER A 387 -29.07 -35.75 44.18
CA SER A 387 -29.40 -37.18 44.16
C SER A 387 -28.19 -38.10 44.32
N VAL A 388 -26.97 -37.55 44.25
CA VAL A 388 -25.68 -38.21 44.43
C VAL A 388 -25.09 -37.79 45.78
#